data_AF-A0A0Q9MQJ4-F1
#
_entry.id   AF-A0A0Q9MQJ4-F1
#
_cell.length_a   1.000
_cell.length_b   1.000
_cell.length_c   1.000
_cell.angle_alpha   90.00
_cell.angle_beta   90.00
_cell.angle_gamma   90.00
#
_symmetry.space_group_name_H-M   'P 1'
#
loop_
_entity.id
_entity.type
_entity.pdbx_description
1 polymer ?
#
loop_
_entity_poly.entity_id
_entity_poly.type
_entity_poly.pdbx_seq_one_letter_code
_entity_poly.pdbx_strand_id
1 'polypeptide(L)'
;MIGPESLKLGTWGADALEGLEARADEPVLIRNRMSSFNGTGLDMLLRNSGVTTVVVAGVWTNMAVEHTLRDAADHGYRAVLVTDAASSINADWHGAALTYALTNIAEFGTTDEVTGVAA
;
A
#
# COMPACT_ATOMS: atom_id res chain seq x y z
N MET A 1 9.99 3.65 -17.38
CA MET A 1 8.59 4.12 -17.24
C MET A 1 7.68 2.96 -17.58
N ILE A 2 6.59 2.75 -16.83
CA ILE A 2 5.65 1.66 -17.12
C ILE A 2 5.07 1.90 -18.53
N GLY A 3 4.97 0.84 -19.34
CA GLY A 3 4.56 0.97 -20.75
C GLY A 3 3.12 1.44 -20.92
N PRO A 4 2.77 2.01 -22.08
CA PRO A 4 1.42 2.57 -22.33
C PRO A 4 0.31 1.52 -22.28
N GLU A 5 0.64 0.24 -22.47
CA GLU A 5 -0.33 -0.87 -22.39
C GLU A 5 -0.42 -1.51 -21.00
N SER A 6 0.29 -0.99 -20.00
CA SER A 6 0.26 -1.54 -18.65
C SER A 6 -0.91 -1.01 -17.82
N LEU A 7 -1.45 -1.84 -16.93
CA LEU A 7 -2.57 -1.50 -16.03
C LEU A 7 -3.84 -1.04 -16.76
N LYS A 8 -4.05 -1.50 -17.99
CA LYS A 8 -5.27 -1.23 -18.75
C LYS A 8 -6.43 -2.02 -18.17
N LEU A 9 -7.48 -1.32 -17.74
CA LEU A 9 -8.67 -1.94 -17.15
C LEU A 9 -9.29 -2.99 -18.08
N GLY A 10 -9.70 -4.11 -17.49
CA GLY A 10 -10.25 -5.26 -18.22
C GLY A 10 -9.21 -6.09 -18.96
N THR A 11 -7.92 -5.90 -18.68
CA THR A 11 -6.85 -6.77 -19.16
C THR A 11 -6.19 -7.48 -17.99
N TRP A 12 -5.61 -8.65 -18.26
CA TRP A 12 -4.90 -9.46 -17.27
C TRP A 12 -3.90 -8.66 -16.42
N GLY A 13 -3.18 -7.70 -17.02
CA GLY A 13 -2.17 -6.91 -16.31
C GLY A 13 -2.75 -5.89 -15.31
N ALA A 14 -4.06 -5.69 -15.29
CA ALA A 14 -4.77 -4.84 -14.32
C ALA A 14 -5.62 -5.61 -13.31
N ASP A 15 -5.77 -6.93 -13.50
CA ASP A 15 -6.53 -7.78 -12.60
C ASP A 15 -5.71 -8.12 -11.35
N ALA A 16 -6.41 -8.50 -10.28
CA ALA A 16 -5.76 -9.02 -9.08
C ALA A 16 -5.01 -10.32 -9.39
N LEU A 17 -3.93 -10.56 -8.65
CA LEU A 17 -3.25 -11.85 -8.69
C LEU A 17 -4.19 -12.94 -8.16
N GLU A 18 -4.13 -14.13 -8.75
CA GLU A 18 -4.89 -15.29 -8.27
C GLU A 18 -4.65 -15.53 -6.77
N GLY A 19 -5.73 -15.60 -6.00
CA GLY A 19 -5.71 -15.77 -4.54
C GLY A 19 -5.63 -14.47 -3.74
N LEU A 20 -5.50 -13.32 -4.41
CA LEU A 20 -5.53 -11.97 -3.81
C LEU A 20 -6.72 -11.14 -4.32
N GLU A 21 -7.76 -11.80 -4.84
CA GLU A 21 -9.01 -11.13 -5.20
C GLU A 21 -9.70 -10.57 -3.95
N ALA A 22 -10.26 -9.38 -4.08
CA ALA A 22 -11.09 -8.78 -3.03
C ALA A 22 -12.33 -9.65 -2.79
N ARG A 23 -12.68 -9.83 -1.51
CA ARG A 23 -13.97 -10.43 -1.14
C ARG A 23 -15.11 -9.51 -1.52
N ALA A 24 -16.33 -10.07 -1.57
CA ALA A 24 -17.53 -9.33 -2.01
C ALA A 24 -17.85 -8.09 -1.15
N ASP A 25 -17.39 -8.08 0.11
CA ASP A 25 -17.57 -7.01 1.09
C ASP A 25 -16.35 -6.09 1.24
N GLU A 26 -15.27 -6.35 0.50
CA GLU A 26 -14.06 -5.54 0.53
C GLU A 26 -14.09 -4.43 -0.54
N PRO A 27 -13.84 -3.16 -0.17
CA PRO A 27 -13.86 -2.06 -1.12
C PRO A 27 -12.66 -2.11 -2.08
N VAL A 28 -12.91 -1.98 -3.39
CA VAL A 28 -11.87 -1.89 -4.43
C VAL A 28 -11.79 -0.46 -4.95
N LEU A 29 -10.61 0.16 -4.82
CA LEU A 29 -10.38 1.53 -5.25
C LEU A 29 -9.46 1.59 -6.47
N ILE A 30 -10.01 1.99 -7.61
CA ILE A 30 -9.24 2.23 -8.83
C ILE A 30 -8.52 3.57 -8.71
N ARG A 31 -7.25 3.60 -9.10
CA ARG A 31 -6.41 4.79 -8.97
C ARG A 31 -5.47 5.03 -10.14
N ASN A 32 -5.12 6.31 -10.33
CA ASN A 32 -4.23 6.78 -11.39
C ASN A 32 -3.10 7.69 -10.88
N ARG A 33 -2.75 7.61 -9.58
CA ARG A 33 -1.66 8.37 -8.94
C ARG A 33 -0.70 7.40 -8.22
N MET A 34 0.25 7.91 -7.42
CA MET A 34 1.12 7.08 -6.56
C MET A 34 0.54 6.79 -5.16
N SER A 35 0.12 7.80 -4.39
CA SER A 35 -0.58 7.59 -3.10
C SER A 35 -2.07 7.25 -3.22
N SER A 36 -2.51 6.17 -2.57
CA SER A 36 -3.90 5.72 -2.51
C SER A 36 -4.89 6.74 -1.97
N PHE A 37 -4.45 7.81 -1.30
CA PHE A 37 -5.33 8.91 -0.86
C PHE A 37 -5.73 9.84 -1.99
N ASN A 38 -4.92 9.93 -3.05
CA ASN A 38 -5.13 10.87 -4.14
C ASN A 38 -6.05 10.30 -5.21
N GLY A 39 -7.29 10.81 -5.26
CA GLY A 39 -8.25 10.56 -6.34
C GLY A 39 -9.12 9.31 -6.20
N THR A 40 -9.23 8.71 -5.02
CA THR A 40 -9.90 7.40 -4.79
C THR A 40 -11.04 7.43 -3.75
N GLY A 41 -11.18 8.52 -2.99
CA GLY A 41 -12.11 8.58 -1.85
C GLY A 41 -11.66 7.77 -0.62
N LEU A 42 -10.43 7.23 -0.60
CA LEU A 42 -9.93 6.41 0.51
C LEU A 42 -10.07 7.08 1.87
N ASP A 43 -9.70 8.36 2.00
CA ASP A 43 -9.79 9.09 3.28
C ASP A 43 -11.22 9.11 3.81
N MET A 44 -12.20 9.42 2.95
CA MET A 44 -13.62 9.43 3.35
C MET A 44 -14.07 8.05 3.85
N LEU A 45 -13.66 6.98 3.16
CA LEU A 45 -14.00 5.61 3.53
C LEU A 45 -13.43 5.25 4.90
N LEU A 46 -12.15 5.55 5.13
CA LEU A 46 -11.47 5.26 6.38
C LEU A 46 -12.07 6.06 7.56
N ARG A 47 -12.31 7.37 7.37
CA ARG A 47 -12.92 8.23 8.40
C ARG A 47 -14.33 7.78 8.77
N ASN A 48 -15.16 7.47 7.78
CA ASN A 48 -16.53 7.02 8.02
C ASN A 48 -16.58 5.68 8.77
N SER A 49 -15.52 4.87 8.63
CA SER A 49 -15.35 3.59 9.34
C SER A 49 -14.64 3.75 10.69
N GLY A 50 -14.28 4.97 11.10
CA GLY A 50 -13.58 5.23 12.36
C GLY A 50 -12.15 4.69 12.41
N VAL A 51 -11.52 4.43 11.26
CA VAL A 51 -10.17 3.89 11.19
C VAL A 51 -9.15 4.94 11.64
N THR A 52 -8.21 4.54 12.49
CA THR A 52 -7.10 5.39 12.96
C THR A 52 -5.72 4.89 12.55
N THR A 53 -5.63 3.63 12.12
CA THR A 53 -4.39 2.96 11.74
C THR A 53 -4.57 2.36 10.35
N VAL A 54 -3.60 2.58 9.46
CA VAL A 54 -3.56 1.95 8.15
C VAL A 54 -2.34 1.05 8.04
N VAL A 55 -2.58 -0.18 7.60
CA VAL A 55 -1.56 -1.18 7.31
C VAL A 55 -1.40 -1.24 5.79
N VAL A 56 -0.19 -1.05 5.30
CA VAL A 56 0.10 -0.95 3.87
C VAL A 56 1.07 -2.07 3.46
N ALA A 57 0.70 -2.79 2.40
CA ALA A 57 1.49 -3.82 1.74
C ALA A 57 1.42 -3.61 0.21
N GLY A 58 2.31 -4.27 -0.54
CA GLY A 58 2.30 -4.25 -2.01
C GLY A 58 3.53 -3.62 -2.67
N VAL A 59 3.36 -3.07 -3.87
CA VAL A 59 4.46 -2.66 -4.75
C VAL A 59 4.21 -1.30 -5.43
N TRP A 60 5.25 -0.49 -5.70
CA TRP A 60 6.63 -0.61 -5.23
C TRP A 60 6.85 0.10 -3.89
N THR A 61 7.71 -0.46 -3.04
CA THR A 61 8.00 0.06 -1.68
C THR A 61 8.35 1.55 -1.69
N ASN A 62 9.32 1.96 -2.52
CA ASN A 62 9.79 3.34 -2.65
C ASN A 62 8.91 4.23 -3.55
N MET A 63 7.76 3.74 -4.02
CA MET A 63 6.84 4.49 -4.89
C MET A 63 5.43 4.50 -4.31
N ALA A 64 4.49 3.72 -4.86
CA ALA A 64 3.08 3.78 -4.47
C ALA A 64 2.86 3.49 -2.97
N VAL A 65 3.62 2.55 -2.41
CA VAL A 65 3.57 2.21 -0.98
C VAL A 65 4.06 3.39 -0.13
N GLU A 66 5.28 3.88 -0.37
CA GLU A 66 5.84 5.01 0.37
C GLU A 66 4.97 6.28 0.26
N HIS A 67 4.47 6.62 -0.93
CA HIS A 67 3.59 7.78 -1.10
C HIS A 67 2.29 7.63 -0.29
N THR A 68 1.72 6.42 -0.26
CA THR A 68 0.51 6.15 0.52
C THR A 68 0.78 6.24 2.01
N LEU A 69 1.93 5.77 2.50
CA LEU A 69 2.33 5.88 3.91
C LEU A 69 2.57 7.34 4.33
N ARG A 70 3.21 8.14 3.48
CA ARG A 70 3.40 9.59 3.71
C ARG A 70 2.07 10.31 3.83
N ASP A 71 1.18 10.11 2.86
CA ASP A 71 -0.15 10.74 2.90
C ASP A 71 -0.97 10.22 4.08
N ALA A 72 -0.86 8.93 4.44
CA ALA A 72 -1.51 8.42 5.64
C ALA A 72 -1.07 9.18 6.91
N ALA A 73 0.25 9.35 7.08
CA ALA A 73 0.81 10.10 8.20
C ALA A 73 0.38 11.58 8.18
N ASP A 74 0.40 12.24 7.03
CA ASP A 74 -0.03 13.63 6.86
C ASP A 74 -1.53 13.82 7.14
N HIS A 75 -2.36 12.83 6.80
CA HIS A 75 -3.77 12.79 7.18
C HIS A 75 -3.98 12.42 8.66
N GLY A 76 -2.93 12.10 9.42
CA GLY A 76 -3.01 11.80 10.84
C GLY A 76 -3.41 10.36 11.18
N TYR A 77 -3.23 9.42 10.25
CA TYR A 77 -3.33 7.99 10.54
C TYR A 77 -2.00 7.47 11.07
N ARG A 78 -2.05 6.49 11.98
CA ARG A 78 -0.87 5.66 12.27
C ARG A 78 -0.59 4.79 11.06
N ALA A 79 0.56 4.98 10.43
CA ALA A 79 0.96 4.27 9.22
C ALA A 79 1.88 3.10 9.55
N VAL A 80 1.54 1.90 9.08
CA VAL A 80 2.33 0.67 9.27
C VAL A 80 2.67 0.07 7.92
N LEU A 81 3.95 -0.18 7.65
CA LEU A 81 4.41 -0.94 6.50
C LEU A 81 4.64 -2.40 6.88
N VAL A 82 4.03 -3.31 6.11
CA VAL A 82 4.30 -4.75 6.22
C VAL A 82 5.51 -5.09 5.37
N THR A 83 6.66 -5.26 6.01
CA THR A 83 7.98 -5.27 5.37
C THR A 83 8.21 -6.48 4.47
N ASP A 84 7.76 -7.66 4.89
CA ASP A 84 7.81 -8.93 4.16
C ASP A 84 6.68 -9.10 3.13
N ALA A 85 5.68 -8.20 3.12
CA ALA A 85 4.64 -8.11 2.11
C ALA A 85 4.78 -6.86 1.21
N ALA A 86 5.96 -6.25 1.19
CA ALA A 86 6.27 -5.12 0.32
C ALA A 86 7.50 -5.43 -0.54
N SER A 87 7.50 -4.96 -1.78
CA SER A 87 8.62 -5.18 -2.69
C SER A 87 8.85 -4.00 -3.64
N SER A 88 10.04 -3.92 -4.23
CA SER A 88 10.40 -2.94 -5.25
C SER A 88 11.13 -3.63 -6.41
N ILE A 89 11.54 -2.85 -7.41
CA ILE A 89 12.25 -3.35 -8.60
C ILE A 89 13.56 -4.06 -8.25
N ASN A 90 14.20 -3.71 -7.13
CA ASN A 90 15.34 -4.43 -6.57
C ASN A 90 15.46 -4.17 -5.05
N ALA A 91 16.38 -4.90 -4.41
CA ALA A 91 16.64 -4.80 -2.98
C ALA A 91 17.16 -3.43 -2.54
N ASP A 92 17.96 -2.76 -3.37
CA ASP A 92 18.53 -1.44 -3.03
C ASP A 92 17.43 -0.38 -2.88
N TRP A 93 16.47 -0.35 -3.82
CA TRP A 93 15.33 0.57 -3.75
C TRP A 93 14.39 0.25 -2.60
N HIS A 94 14.15 -1.03 -2.33
CA HIS A 94 13.36 -1.46 -1.17
C HIS A 94 14.05 -1.03 0.14
N GLY A 95 15.35 -1.31 0.27
CA GLY A 95 16.16 -0.95 1.44
C GLY A 95 16.29 0.56 1.64
N ALA A 96 16.39 1.35 0.58
CA ALA A 96 16.41 2.81 0.67
C ALA A 96 15.11 3.38 1.26
N ALA A 97 13.95 2.83 0.89
CA ALA A 97 12.68 3.22 1.47
C ALA A 97 12.63 2.92 2.98
N LEU A 98 13.05 1.72 3.39
CA LEU A 98 13.05 1.29 4.79
C LEU A 98 14.07 2.05 5.65
N THR A 99 15.27 2.31 5.12
CA THR A 99 16.39 2.85 5.92
C THR A 99 16.35 4.36 6.04
N TYR A 100 15.85 5.05 5.01
CA TYR A 100 15.92 6.50 4.93
C TYR A 100 14.55 7.16 4.82
N ALA A 101 13.72 6.65 3.92
CA ALA A 101 12.56 7.40 3.48
C ALA A 101 11.40 7.32 4.48
N LEU A 102 11.19 6.14 5.08
CA LEU A 102 10.02 5.83 5.92
C LEU A 102 10.31 5.77 7.42
N THR A 103 11.58 5.79 7.84
CA THR A 103 12.02 5.62 9.24
C THR A 103 11.32 6.56 10.23
N ASN A 104 10.99 7.78 9.80
CA ASN A 104 10.33 8.80 10.63
C ASN A 104 8.84 9.02 10.26
N ILE A 105 8.26 8.10 9.48
CA ILE A 105 6.94 8.27 8.86
C ILE A 105 6.02 7.10 9.18
N ALA A 106 6.54 5.88 9.10
CA ALA A 106 5.77 4.67 9.30
C ALA A 106 6.46 3.75 10.32
N GLU A 107 5.63 3.01 11.05
CA GLU A 107 6.10 1.85 11.79
C GLU A 107 6.28 0.67 10.84
N PHE A 108 7.17 -0.25 11.21
CA PHE A 108 7.44 -1.46 10.43
C PHE A 108 6.96 -2.68 11.20
N GLY A 109 6.33 -3.61 10.50
CA GLY A 109 5.99 -4.92 11.03
C GLY A 109 6.12 -6.02 9.98
N THR A 110 6.11 -7.27 10.42
CA THR A 110 5.97 -8.44 9.54
C THR A 110 4.51 -8.85 9.39
N THR A 111 4.22 -9.73 8.43
CA THR A 111 2.88 -10.33 8.28
C THR A 111 2.41 -11.04 9.55
N ASP A 112 3.31 -11.80 10.20
CA ASP A 112 3.02 -12.50 11.46
C ASP A 112 2.67 -11.52 12.59
N GLU A 113 3.46 -10.45 12.76
CA GLU A 113 3.24 -9.44 13.80
C GLU A 113 1.90 -8.71 13.62
N VAL A 114 1.53 -8.40 12.37
CA VAL A 114 0.32 -7.64 12.07
C VAL A 114 -0.94 -8.51 12.13
N THR A 115 -0.86 -9.77 11.72
CA THR A 115 -2.01 -10.70 11.75
C THR A 115 -2.22 -11.35 13.11
N GLY A 116 -1.21 -11.30 13.99
CA GLY A 116 -1.22 -11.99 15.28
C GLY A 116 -1.10 -13.50 15.15
N VAL A 117 -0.79 -14.02 13.95
CA VAL A 117 -0.45 -15.43 13.73
C VAL A 117 1.01 -15.60 14.11
N ALA A 118 1.27 -16.08 15.33
CA ALA A 118 2.61 -16.55 15.69
C ALA A 118 2.88 -17.85 14.92
N ALA A 119 3.99 -17.90 14.19
CA ALA A 119 4.50 -19.12 13.56
C ALA A 119 4.75 -20.25 14.59
#